data_AF-W4LRR1-F1
#
_entry.id   AF-W4LRR1-F1
#
_cell.length_a   1.000
_cell.length_b   1.000
_cell.length_c   1.000
_cell.angle_alpha   90.00
_cell.angle_beta   90.00
_cell.angle_gamma   90.00
#
_symmetry.space_group_name_H-M   'P 1'
#
loop_
_entity.id
_entity.type
_entity.pdbx_description
1 polymer ?
#
loop_
_entity_poly.entity_id
_entity_poly.type
_entity_poly.pdbx_seq_one_letter_code
_entity_poly.pdbx_strand_id
1 'polypeptide(L)'
;MASEDLEFASDVHEAEDDIEQINREYYMRGWSDGLPIIPPTPERVQRMLEGTSRDPQHVIGRVPPRWGDATVEKVAINAVMAGCLPAYMPVLITALEAMLAPEFNLYGIQATTHPVAPLLILNGPLARQLDVNNSYNNSSCLLRDS
;
A
#
# COMPACT_ATOMS: atom_id res chain seq x y z
N MET A 1 -10.62 20.19 -16.70
CA MET A 1 -11.39 18.96 -16.95
C MET A 1 -11.92 18.53 -15.60
N ALA A 2 -13.25 18.48 -15.44
CA ALA A 2 -13.87 18.07 -14.19
C ALA A 2 -13.33 16.69 -13.82
N SER A 3 -12.76 16.58 -12.63
CA SER A 3 -12.49 15.29 -11.99
C SER A 3 -13.84 14.61 -11.85
N GLU A 4 -14.05 13.51 -12.57
CA GLU A 4 -15.10 12.57 -12.19
C GLU A 4 -14.71 12.10 -10.79
N ASP A 5 -15.52 12.44 -9.79
CA ASP A 5 -15.32 11.99 -8.42
C ASP A 5 -15.36 10.47 -8.45
N LEU A 6 -14.20 9.84 -8.22
CA LEU A 6 -14.07 8.40 -8.14
C LEU A 6 -14.97 7.91 -7.00
N GLU A 7 -15.96 7.08 -7.32
CA GLU A 7 -16.78 6.43 -6.32
C GLU A 7 -15.95 5.34 -5.63
N PHE A 8 -15.59 5.58 -4.37
CA PHE A 8 -14.84 4.62 -3.56
C PHE A 8 -15.76 3.48 -3.10
N ALA A 9 -15.29 2.25 -3.24
CA ALA A 9 -15.98 1.07 -2.71
C ALA A 9 -15.79 0.91 -1.19
N SER A 10 -14.78 1.55 -0.61
CA SER A 10 -14.49 1.53 0.81
C SER A 10 -15.26 2.65 1.55
N ASP A 11 -15.69 2.35 2.78
CA ASP A 11 -16.40 3.31 3.62
C ASP A 11 -15.52 4.54 3.94
N VAL A 12 -16.11 5.73 3.82
CA VAL A 12 -15.46 6.99 4.20
C VAL A 12 -15.90 7.37 5.60
N HIS A 13 -14.94 7.67 6.46
CA HIS A 13 -15.18 8.09 7.84
C HIS A 13 -14.71 9.53 8.03
N GLU A 14 -15.60 10.37 8.56
CA GLU A 14 -15.25 11.73 8.97
C GLU A 14 -14.51 11.69 10.32
N ALA A 15 -13.46 12.49 10.42
CA ALA A 15 -12.68 12.69 11.63
C ALA A 15 -12.26 14.16 11.72
N GLU A 16 -11.93 14.62 12.93
CA GLU A 16 -11.31 15.93 13.10
C GLU A 16 -9.93 15.95 12.40
N ASP A 17 -9.56 17.10 11.83
CA ASP A 17 -8.26 17.29 11.15
C ASP A 17 -7.12 17.45 12.17
N ASP A 18 -6.94 16.41 13.00
CA ASP A 18 -5.88 16.28 13.99
C ASP A 18 -5.18 14.94 13.81
N ILE A 19 -3.89 15.00 13.47
CA ILE A 19 -3.11 13.81 13.11
C ILE A 19 -2.94 12.82 14.28
N GLU A 20 -2.85 13.32 15.52
CA GLU A 20 -2.67 12.47 16.70
C GLU A 20 -3.97 11.72 17.01
N GLN A 21 -5.09 12.41 16.97
CA GLN A 21 -6.42 11.83 17.16
C GLN A 21 -6.77 10.82 16.06
N ILE A 22 -6.49 11.14 14.78
CA ILE A 22 -6.69 10.20 13.67
C ILE A 22 -5.85 8.94 13.88
N ASN A 23 -4.56 9.07 14.18
CA ASN A 23 -3.68 7.91 14.40
C ASN A 23 -4.16 7.07 15.59
N ARG A 24 -4.58 7.72 16.68
CA ARG A 24 -5.15 7.04 17.84
C ARG A 24 -6.43 6.29 17.48
N GLU A 25 -7.31 6.89 16.70
CA GLU A 25 -8.55 6.27 16.26
C GLU A 25 -8.31 5.05 15.37
N TYR A 26 -7.43 5.17 14.37
CA TYR A 26 -7.04 4.04 13.50
C TYR A 26 -6.44 2.89 14.29
N TYR A 27 -5.58 3.20 15.27
CA TYR A 27 -5.02 2.19 16.16
C TYR A 27 -6.10 1.51 17.01
N MET A 28 -6.98 2.29 17.66
CA MET A 28 -8.03 1.76 18.53
C MET A 28 -9.06 0.90 17.78
N ARG A 29 -9.30 1.19 16.50
CA ARG A 29 -10.19 0.41 15.63
C ARG A 29 -9.49 -0.78 14.96
N GLY A 30 -8.17 -0.90 15.09
CA GLY A 30 -7.37 -1.95 14.43
C GLY A 30 -7.26 -1.79 12.91
N TRP A 31 -7.32 -0.54 12.43
CA TRP A 31 -7.17 -0.19 11.01
C TRP A 31 -5.74 0.11 10.60
N SER A 32 -4.83 0.31 11.55
CA SER A 32 -3.39 0.37 11.32
C SER A 32 -2.67 -0.77 12.04
N ASP A 33 -1.41 -0.98 11.70
CA ASP A 33 -0.50 -1.93 12.35
C ASP A 33 0.14 -1.39 13.64
N GLY A 34 -0.25 -0.18 14.06
CA GLY A 34 0.30 0.52 15.22
C GLY A 34 1.40 1.53 14.91
N LEU A 35 1.88 1.60 13.66
CA LEU A 35 2.76 2.68 13.23
C LEU A 35 1.95 3.95 12.88
N PRO A 36 2.58 5.14 12.94
CA PRO A 36 1.97 6.35 12.43
C PRO A 36 1.64 6.23 10.94
N ILE A 37 0.46 6.69 10.55
CA ILE A 37 -0.01 6.70 9.17
C ILE A 37 -0.17 8.13 8.63
N ILE A 38 -0.13 8.25 7.30
CA ILE A 38 -0.72 9.40 6.61
C ILE A 38 -2.23 9.12 6.41
N PRO A 39 -3.14 9.98 6.88
CA PRO A 39 -4.58 9.74 6.75
C PRO A 39 -4.99 9.60 5.27
N PRO A 40 -5.63 8.49 4.87
CA PRO A 40 -5.96 8.20 3.49
C PRO A 40 -7.24 8.92 3.06
N THR A 41 -7.16 10.26 2.92
CA THR A 41 -8.30 11.05 2.43
C THR A 41 -8.64 10.69 0.97
N PRO A 42 -9.90 10.87 0.54
CA PRO A 42 -10.32 10.63 -0.84
C PRO A 42 -9.37 11.23 -1.89
N GLU A 43 -8.91 12.46 -1.70
CA GLU A 43 -8.03 13.15 -2.64
C GLU A 43 -6.63 12.53 -2.70
N ARG A 44 -6.11 12.07 -1.56
CA ARG A 44 -4.80 11.38 -1.49
C ARG A 44 -4.87 10.00 -2.14
N VAL A 45 -5.97 9.27 -1.94
CA VAL A 45 -6.20 7.98 -2.57
C VAL A 45 -6.38 8.13 -4.08
N GLN A 46 -7.14 9.13 -4.54
CA GLN A 46 -7.28 9.45 -5.95
C GLN A 46 -5.92 9.74 -6.60
N ARG A 47 -5.09 10.57 -5.97
CA ARG A 47 -3.72 10.83 -6.43
C ARG A 47 -2.85 9.57 -6.45
N MET A 48 -2.98 8.71 -5.45
CA MET A 48 -2.26 7.43 -5.42
C MET A 48 -2.65 6.54 -6.61
N LEU A 49 -3.95 6.50 -6.95
CA LEU A 49 -4.47 5.72 -8.07
C LEU A 49 -3.95 6.18 -9.44
N GLU A 50 -3.51 7.44 -9.59
CA GLU A 50 -2.84 7.91 -10.81
C GLU A 50 -1.55 7.12 -11.15
N GLY A 51 -0.98 6.42 -10.16
CA GLY A 51 0.18 5.55 -10.33
C GLY A 51 -0.08 4.23 -11.07
N THR A 52 -1.32 3.93 -11.42
CA THR A 52 -1.71 2.71 -12.13
C THR A 52 -2.82 2.99 -13.14
N SER A 53 -2.88 2.17 -14.19
CA SER A 53 -4.00 2.16 -15.14
C SER A 53 -5.03 1.06 -14.86
N ARG A 54 -4.82 0.26 -13.80
CA ARG A 54 -5.77 -0.79 -13.41
C ARG A 54 -7.02 -0.18 -12.78
N ASP A 55 -8.17 -0.81 -13.04
CA ASP A 55 -9.44 -0.44 -12.43
C ASP A 55 -9.36 -0.48 -10.88
N PRO A 56 -9.70 0.60 -10.16
CA PRO A 56 -9.73 0.64 -8.69
C PRO A 56 -10.55 -0.49 -8.05
N GLN A 57 -11.61 -0.95 -8.70
CA GLN A 57 -12.48 -2.01 -8.19
C GLN A 57 -11.96 -3.43 -8.53
N HIS A 58 -10.92 -3.54 -9.36
CA HIS A 58 -10.33 -4.83 -9.70
C HIS A 58 -9.75 -5.50 -8.45
N VAL A 59 -10.20 -6.73 -8.18
CA VAL A 59 -9.68 -7.59 -7.11
C VAL A 59 -8.39 -8.26 -7.59
N ILE A 60 -7.26 -7.90 -6.98
CA ILE A 60 -5.96 -8.53 -7.24
C ILE A 60 -5.96 -9.97 -6.72
N GLY A 61 -6.57 -10.18 -5.55
CA GLY A 61 -6.79 -11.50 -4.97
C GLY A 61 -7.28 -11.42 -3.52
N ARG A 62 -7.41 -12.59 -2.89
CA ARG A 62 -7.93 -12.71 -1.51
C ARG A 62 -6.78 -12.92 -0.55
N VAL A 63 -6.59 -11.98 0.38
CA VAL A 63 -5.46 -11.98 1.30
C VAL A 63 -5.79 -12.82 2.55
N PRO A 64 -5.04 -13.90 2.85
CA PRO A 64 -5.19 -14.64 4.10
C PRO A 64 -4.86 -13.76 5.33
N PRO A 65 -5.14 -14.22 6.57
CA PRO A 65 -5.91 -15.41 6.91
C PRO A 65 -7.43 -15.19 6.83
N ARG A 66 -7.88 -13.93 6.73
CA ARG A 66 -9.31 -13.56 6.67
C ARG A 66 -9.91 -13.67 5.27
N TRP A 67 -9.08 -13.83 4.24
CA TRP A 67 -9.49 -13.95 2.84
C TRP A 67 -10.33 -12.76 2.36
N GLY A 68 -9.96 -11.57 2.82
CA GLY A 68 -10.55 -10.32 2.35
C GLY A 68 -10.06 -9.98 0.95
N ASP A 69 -10.92 -9.35 0.16
CA ASP A 69 -10.57 -8.92 -1.19
C ASP A 69 -9.59 -7.74 -1.13
N ALA A 70 -8.43 -7.91 -1.74
CA ALA A 70 -7.50 -6.80 -1.98
C ALA A 70 -7.77 -6.22 -3.37
N THR A 71 -8.56 -5.15 -3.41
CA THR A 71 -8.76 -4.36 -4.61
C THR A 71 -7.59 -3.40 -4.84
N VAL A 72 -7.45 -2.90 -6.08
CA VAL A 72 -6.48 -1.84 -6.39
C VAL A 72 -6.70 -0.60 -5.52
N GLU A 73 -7.96 -0.23 -5.26
CA GLU A 73 -8.33 0.83 -4.31
C GLU A 73 -7.79 0.56 -2.90
N LYS A 74 -7.98 -0.64 -2.36
CA LYS A 74 -7.48 -0.99 -1.02
C LYS A 74 -5.96 -0.99 -0.97
N VAL A 75 -5.28 -1.39 -2.05
CA VAL A 75 -3.81 -1.24 -2.15
C VAL A 75 -3.41 0.23 -2.12
N ALA A 76 -4.12 1.10 -2.86
CA ALA A 76 -3.85 2.53 -2.85
C ALA A 76 -4.09 3.17 -1.46
N ILE A 77 -5.16 2.79 -0.76
CA ILE A 77 -5.42 3.24 0.62
C ILE A 77 -4.26 2.87 1.55
N ASN A 78 -3.82 1.60 1.52
CA ASN A 78 -2.68 1.15 2.33
C ASN A 78 -1.37 1.84 1.93
N ALA A 79 -1.15 2.09 0.63
CA ALA A 79 0.00 2.81 0.13
C ALA A 79 0.03 4.26 0.63
N VAL A 80 -1.13 4.94 0.67
CA VAL A 80 -1.23 6.28 1.25
C VAL A 80 -0.91 6.23 2.74
N MET A 81 -1.51 5.29 3.49
CA MET A 81 -1.23 5.14 4.92
C MET A 81 0.27 4.96 5.20
N ALA A 82 0.96 4.19 4.36
CA ALA A 82 2.40 3.97 4.45
C ALA A 82 3.27 5.16 3.94
N GLY A 83 2.66 6.22 3.41
CA GLY A 83 3.37 7.38 2.87
C GLY A 83 4.05 7.15 1.53
N CYS A 84 3.61 6.16 0.76
CA CYS A 84 4.17 5.87 -0.57
C CYS A 84 3.86 6.99 -1.58
N LEU A 85 4.70 7.09 -2.61
CA LEU A 85 4.42 7.87 -3.82
C LEU A 85 3.59 7.04 -4.84
N PRO A 86 2.77 7.68 -5.68
CA PRO A 86 1.99 7.00 -6.72
C PRO A 86 2.85 6.11 -7.64
N ALA A 87 4.09 6.54 -7.93
CA ALA A 87 5.02 5.81 -8.78
C ALA A 87 5.33 4.37 -8.29
N TYR A 88 5.10 4.06 -7.00
CA TYR A 88 5.28 2.71 -6.47
C TYR A 88 4.11 1.76 -6.74
N MET A 89 2.94 2.26 -7.16
CA MET A 89 1.74 1.42 -7.35
C MET A 89 1.95 0.18 -8.22
N PRO A 90 2.66 0.24 -9.36
CA PRO A 90 2.91 -0.96 -10.17
C PRO A 90 3.73 -2.00 -9.41
N VAL A 91 4.68 -1.57 -8.58
CA VAL A 91 5.49 -2.46 -7.73
C VAL A 91 4.64 -3.07 -6.63
N LEU A 92 3.82 -2.26 -5.94
CA LEU A 92 2.96 -2.72 -4.84
C LEU A 92 1.95 -3.77 -5.32
N ILE A 93 1.30 -3.52 -6.47
CA ILE A 93 0.36 -4.47 -7.08
C ILE A 93 1.09 -5.77 -7.44
N THR A 94 2.23 -5.68 -8.13
CA THR A 94 3.00 -6.86 -8.55
C THR A 94 3.52 -7.66 -7.34
N ALA A 95 3.97 -6.97 -6.29
CA ALA A 95 4.42 -7.62 -5.07
C ALA A 95 3.27 -8.37 -4.39
N LEU A 96 2.08 -7.78 -4.33
CA LEU A 96 0.91 -8.45 -3.79
C LEU A 96 0.50 -9.67 -4.63
N GLU A 97 0.49 -9.55 -5.96
CA GLU A 97 0.25 -10.69 -6.87
C GLU A 97 1.23 -11.83 -6.60
N ALA A 98 2.53 -11.52 -6.48
CA ALA A 98 3.56 -12.50 -6.20
C ALA A 98 3.41 -13.15 -4.81
N MET A 99 3.03 -12.37 -3.80
CA MET A 99 2.78 -12.89 -2.44
C MET A 99 1.53 -13.78 -2.38
N LEU A 100 0.55 -13.55 -3.26
CA LEU A 100 -0.67 -14.35 -3.33
C LEU A 100 -0.52 -15.62 -4.20
N ALA A 101 0.62 -15.78 -4.88
CA ALA A 101 0.93 -17.02 -5.58
C ALA A 101 0.99 -18.20 -4.59
N PRO A 102 0.37 -19.36 -4.90
CA PRO A 102 0.32 -20.51 -3.99
C PRO A 102 1.69 -20.96 -3.48
N GLU A 103 2.72 -20.83 -4.31
CA GLU A 103 4.11 -21.20 -4.02
C GLU A 103 4.72 -20.37 -2.89
N PHE A 104 4.26 -19.12 -2.72
CA PHE A 104 4.72 -18.25 -1.63
C PHE A 104 4.11 -18.65 -0.27
N ASN A 105 2.96 -19.32 -0.26
CA ASN A 105 2.26 -19.78 0.94
C ASN A 105 2.06 -18.68 2.00
N LEU A 106 1.49 -17.55 1.59
CA LEU A 106 1.28 -16.40 2.48
C LEU A 106 0.47 -16.76 3.74
N TYR A 107 -0.49 -17.69 3.64
CA TYR A 107 -1.25 -18.16 4.80
C TYR A 107 -0.33 -18.75 5.87
N GLY A 108 0.59 -19.65 5.49
CA GLY A 108 1.55 -20.23 6.42
C GLY A 108 2.47 -19.20 7.05
N ILE A 109 2.88 -18.18 6.28
CA ILE A 109 3.72 -17.07 6.76
C ILE A 109 2.96 -16.21 7.78
N GLN A 110 1.68 -15.90 7.56
CA GLN A 110 0.90 -15.06 8.47
C GLN A 110 0.36 -15.81 9.69
N ALA A 111 0.17 -17.13 9.60
CA ALA A 111 -0.33 -17.96 10.70
C ALA A 111 0.77 -18.48 11.64
N THR A 112 2.05 -18.21 11.33
CA THR A 112 3.16 -18.66 12.17
C THR A 112 3.30 -17.83 13.45
N THR A 113 3.78 -18.46 14.52
CA THR A 113 4.12 -17.80 15.79
C THR A 113 5.57 -17.32 15.83
N HIS A 114 6.37 -17.61 14.80
CA HIS A 114 7.74 -17.12 14.67
C HIS A 114 7.75 -15.79 13.90
N PRO A 115 8.59 -14.80 14.26
CA PRO A 115 8.69 -13.57 13.48
C PRO A 115 9.24 -13.87 12.09
N VAL A 116 8.44 -13.64 11.06
CA VAL A 116 8.82 -13.77 9.66
C VAL A 116 8.30 -12.56 8.90
N ALA A 117 9.12 -12.02 8.00
CA ALA A 117 8.74 -10.92 7.13
C ALA A 117 9.03 -11.29 5.66
N PRO A 118 8.13 -11.01 4.72
CA PRO A 118 8.41 -11.10 3.29
C PRO A 118 9.60 -10.21 2.89
N LEU A 119 10.55 -10.77 2.14
CA LEU A 119 11.60 -10.00 1.46
C LEU A 119 11.19 -9.77 0.02
N LEU A 120 11.12 -8.51 -0.40
CA LEU A 120 10.88 -8.12 -1.79
C LEU A 120 12.21 -7.76 -2.46
N ILE A 121 12.53 -8.43 -3.57
CA ILE A 121 13.69 -8.11 -4.41
C ILE A 121 13.17 -7.52 -5.72
N LEU A 122 13.55 -6.28 -6.01
CA LEU A 122 13.15 -5.57 -7.23
C LEU A 122 14.30 -5.59 -8.24
N ASN A 123 14.04 -6.17 -9.41
CA ASN A 123 14.98 -6.19 -10.52
C ASN A 123 14.29 -5.70 -11.79
N GLY A 124 14.85 -4.66 -12.42
CA GLY A 124 14.40 -4.19 -13.72
C GLY A 124 14.53 -2.68 -13.91
N PRO A 125 14.06 -2.16 -15.06
CA PRO A 125 14.08 -0.73 -15.37
C PRO A 125 13.33 0.10 -14.33
N LEU A 126 12.18 -0.40 -13.83
CA LEU A 126 11.36 0.32 -12.87
C LEU A 126 12.08 0.52 -11.53
N ALA A 127 12.88 -0.46 -11.07
CA ALA A 127 13.68 -0.30 -9.86
C ALA A 127 14.71 0.85 -9.97
N ARG A 128 15.27 1.06 -11.17
CA ARG A 128 16.18 2.19 -11.45
C ARG A 128 15.44 3.51 -11.58
N GLN A 129 14.28 3.52 -12.24
CA GLN A 129 13.45 4.72 -12.39
C GLN A 129 12.93 5.22 -11.05
N LEU A 130 12.58 4.29 -10.16
CA LEU A 130 12.17 4.55 -8.80
C LEU A 130 13.35 4.73 -7.83
N ASP A 131 14.60 4.81 -8.32
CA ASP A 131 15.83 4.97 -7.53
C ASP A 131 15.89 4.10 -6.25
N VAL A 132 15.38 2.86 -6.35
CA VAL A 132 15.31 1.95 -5.20
C VAL A 132 16.73 1.66 -4.73
N ASN A 133 16.96 1.84 -3.43
CA ASN A 133 18.28 1.66 -2.84
C ASN A 133 18.86 0.28 -3.19
N ASN A 134 20.04 0.30 -3.81
CA ASN A 134 20.76 -0.88 -4.27
C ASN A 134 22.23 -0.88 -3.80
N SER A 135 22.57 -0.03 -2.83
CA SER A 135 23.92 0.21 -2.34
C SER A 135 24.09 -0.11 -0.84
N TYR A 136 25.33 -0.07 -0.36
CA TYR A 136 25.74 -0.51 0.98
C TYR A 136 25.26 0.40 2.15
N ASN A 137 24.44 1.43 1.88
CA ASN A 137 23.97 2.37 2.90
C ASN A 137 22.45 2.49 2.87
N ASN A 138 21.81 2.35 4.04
CA ASN A 138 20.35 2.41 4.23
C ASN A 138 19.81 3.82 4.52
N SER A 139 20.67 4.83 4.60
CA SER A 139 20.26 6.21 4.92
C SER A 139 19.85 7.06 3.71
N SER A 140 20.08 6.60 2.48
CA SER A 140 19.54 7.25 1.28
C SER A 140 18.27 6.53 0.82
N CYS A 141 17.17 6.78 1.52
CA CYS A 141 15.85 6.54 0.98
C CYS A 141 15.48 7.71 0.07
N LEU A 142 15.92 7.62 -1.19
CA LEU A 142 15.32 8.26 -2.36
C LEU A 142 15.43 9.78 -2.56
N LEU A 143 15.63 10.12 -3.85
CA LEU A 143 15.90 11.42 -4.47
C LEU A 143 17.35 11.90 -4.34
N ARG A 144 18.27 11.20 -5.02
CA ARG A 144 19.40 11.90 -5.62
C ARG A 144 18.87 12.66 -6.84
N ASP A 145 18.62 13.96 -6.67
CA ASP A 145 18.48 14.86 -7.80
C ASP A 145 19.67 14.63 -8.75
N SER A 146 19.34 14.33 -10.00
CA SER A 146 20.31 14.12 -11.09
C SER A 146 21.04 15.41 -11.44
#